data_AF-A0A2E9FHS1-F1
#
_entry.id   AF-A0A2E9FHS1-F1
#
_cell.length_a   1.000
_cell.length_b   1.000
_cell.length_c   1.000
_cell.angle_alpha   90.00
_cell.angle_beta   90.00
_cell.angle_gamma   90.00
#
_symmetry.space_group_name_H-M   'P 1'
#
loop_
_entity.id
_entity.type
_entity.pdbx_description
1 polymer ?
#
loop_
_entity_poly.entity_id
_entity_poly.type
_entity_poly.pdbx_seq_one_letter_code
_entity_poly.pdbx_strand_id
1 'polypeptide(L)' 'MNKTEKTAFRESVIVVFMGLLINFPLQTFLLWLTIDIWDWRNTIAISLFTQIVITFVALVRVYSIRVRFSRLSKRDK' A
#
# COMPACT_ATOMS: atom_id res chain seq x y z
N MET A 1 -29.65 -13.79 -3.27
CA MET A 1 -28.23 -13.50 -3.53
C MET A 1 -27.40 -13.95 -2.35
N ASN A 2 -26.43 -14.83 -2.62
CA ASN A 2 -25.81 -15.72 -1.65
C ASN A 2 -24.83 -14.95 -0.74
N LYS A 3 -24.84 -15.22 0.57
CA LYS A 3 -24.06 -14.49 1.58
C LYS A 3 -22.53 -14.53 1.33
N THR A 4 -22.08 -15.48 0.51
CA THR A 4 -20.69 -15.70 0.10
C THR A 4 -20.17 -14.60 -0.84
N GLU A 5 -20.95 -14.17 -1.85
CA GLU A 5 -20.50 -13.14 -2.80
C GLU A 5 -20.33 -11.77 -2.13
N LYS A 6 -21.24 -11.43 -1.22
CA LYS A 6 -21.15 -10.20 -0.41
C LYS A 6 -19.88 -10.17 0.46
N THR A 7 -19.39 -11.33 0.89
CA THR A 7 -18.21 -11.42 1.76
C THR A 7 -16.92 -11.26 0.94
N ALA A 8 -16.81 -11.96 -0.19
CA ALA A 8 -15.67 -11.83 -1.10
C ALA A 8 -15.53 -10.40 -1.67
N PHE A 9 -16.66 -9.76 -1.99
CA PHE A 9 -16.66 -8.37 -2.42
C PHE A 9 -16.19 -7.44 -1.30
N ARG A 10 -16.67 -7.65 -0.06
CA ARG A 10 -16.27 -6.84 1.09
C ARG A 10 -14.78 -7.00 1.41
N GLU A 11 -14.24 -8.21 1.32
CA GLU A 11 -12.80 -8.47 1.49
C GLU A 11 -11.97 -7.76 0.42
N SER A 12 -12.37 -7.86 -0.85
CA SER A 12 -11.69 -7.17 -1.96
C SER A 12 -11.71 -5.65 -1.76
N VAL A 13 -12.85 -5.09 -1.36
CA VAL A 13 -12.98 -3.66 -1.05
C VAL A 13 -12.05 -3.26 0.09
N ILE A 14 -11.99 -4.02 1.19
CA ILE A 14 -11.12 -3.71 2.33
C ILE A 14 -9.64 -3.74 1.92
N VAL A 15 -9.23 -4.70 1.10
CA VAL A 15 -7.84 -4.82 0.61
C VAL A 15 -7.46 -3.63 -0.29
N VAL A 16 -8.37 -3.23 -1.18
CA VAL A 16 -8.17 -2.06 -2.06
C VAL A 16 -8.16 -0.77 -1.25
N PHE A 17 -9.09 -0.62 -0.31
CA PHE A 17 -9.24 0.59 0.52
C PHE A 17 -8.06 0.77 1.47
N MET A 18 -7.57 -0.32 2.11
CA MET A 18 -6.31 -0.28 2.86
C MET A 18 -5.13 0.07 1.96
N GLY A 19 -5.12 -0.43 0.72
CA GLY A 19 -4.09 -0.08 -0.25
C GLY A 19 -4.07 1.39 -0.62
N LEU A 20 -5.25 1.99 -0.80
CA LEU A 20 -5.43 3.40 -1.09
C LEU A 20 -5.01 4.26 0.11
N LEU A 21 -5.48 3.91 1.31
CA LEU A 21 -5.14 4.64 2.55
C LEU A 21 -3.65 4.61 2.90
N ILE A 22 -2.89 3.63 2.41
CA ILE A 22 -1.45 3.57 2.63
C ILE A 22 -0.69 4.24 1.48
N ASN A 23 -1.03 3.92 0.23
CA ASN A 23 -0.31 4.46 -0.93
C ASN A 23 -0.49 5.97 -1.07
N PHE A 24 -1.70 6.48 -0.81
CA PHE A 24 -2.01 7.90 -1.01
C PHE A 24 -1.16 8.81 -0.10
N PRO A 25 -1.18 8.66 1.23
CA PRO A 25 -0.34 9.49 2.09
C PRO A 25 1.15 9.19 1.94
N LEU A 26 1.55 7.94 1.68
CA LEU A 26 2.96 7.60 1.47
C LEU A 26 3.51 8.26 0.20
N GLN A 27 2.76 8.23 -0.91
CA GLN A 27 3.14 8.87 -2.16
C GLN A 27 3.23 10.40 -2.00
N THR A 28 2.23 11.01 -1.36
CA THR A 28 2.24 12.46 -1.07
C THR A 28 3.41 12.85 -0.16
N PHE A 29 3.67 12.07 0.89
CA PHE A 29 4.79 12.33 1.80
C PHE A 29 6.15 12.19 1.12
N LEU A 30 6.32 11.19 0.25
CA LEU A 30 7.55 11.01 -0.50
C LEU A 30 7.80 12.13 -1.50
N LEU A 31 6.77 12.55 -2.23
CA LEU A 31 6.87 13.70 -3.13
C LEU A 31 7.25 14.96 -2.36
N TRP A 32 6.59 15.20 -1.22
CA TRP A 32 6.93 16.32 -0.34
C TRP A 32 8.39 16.25 0.13
N LEU A 33 8.84 15.10 0.63
CA LEU A 33 10.23 14.90 1.08
C LEU A 33 11.25 15.14 -0.05
N THR A 34 10.98 14.60 -1.25
CA THR A 34 11.95 14.65 -2.36
C THR A 34 12.05 16.05 -2.97
N ILE A 35 10.94 16.81 -2.97
CA ILE A 35 10.88 18.16 -3.52
C ILE A 35 11.33 19.19 -2.47
N ASP A 36 10.78 19.13 -1.26
CA ASP A 36 10.94 20.19 -0.25
C ASP A 36 12.26 20.07 0.53
N ILE A 37 12.68 18.85 0.87
CA ILE A 37 13.89 18.62 1.68
C ILE A 37 15.13 18.38 0.81
N TRP A 38 14.98 17.62 -0.29
CA TRP A 38 16.13 17.24 -1.13
C TRP A 38 16.40 18.22 -2.29
N ASP A 39 15.50 19.18 -2.56
CA ASP A 39 15.56 20.17 -3.64
C ASP A 39 15.94 19.58 -5.02
N TRP A 40 15.44 18.38 -5.32
CA TRP A 40 15.72 17.73 -6.60
C TRP A 40 15.02 18.48 -7.74
N ARG A 41 15.75 19.28 -8.51
CA ARG A 41 15.22 19.94 -9.73
C ARG A 41 14.96 18.99 -10.91
N ASN A 42 15.44 17.75 -10.83
CA ASN A 42 15.28 16.75 -11.89
C ASN A 42 14.02 15.91 -11.68
N THR A 43 12.93 16.26 -12.37
CA THR A 43 11.63 15.57 -12.31
C THR A 43 11.72 14.06 -12.59
N ILE A 44 12.60 13.64 -13.49
CA ILE A 44 12.80 12.22 -13.83
C ILE A 44 13.37 11.44 -12.64
N ALA A 45 14.36 12.00 -11.93
CA ALA A 45 14.97 11.34 -10.77
C ALA A 45 13.97 11.21 -9.62
N ILE A 46 13.19 12.26 -9.35
CA ILE A 46 12.11 12.23 -8.34
C ILE A 46 11.11 11.13 -8.68
N SER A 47 10.67 11.06 -9.94
CA SER A 47 9.67 10.10 -10.37
C SER A 47 10.19 8.67 -10.23
N LEU A 48 11.43 8.40 -10.65
CA LEU A 48 12.03 7.07 -10.54
C LEU A 48 12.23 6.65 -9.07
N PHE A 49 12.73 7.55 -8.23
CA PHE A 49 12.99 7.28 -6.81
C PHE A 49 11.69 7.02 -6.04
N THR A 50 10.70 7.90 -6.19
CA THR A 50 9.39 7.73 -5.55
C THR A 50 8.69 6.46 -6.02
N GLN A 51 8.80 6.11 -7.32
CA GLN A 51 8.25 4.86 -7.87
C GLN A 51 8.91 3.63 -7.25
N ILE A 52 10.24 3.62 -7.11
CA ILE A 52 10.99 2.51 -6.50
C ILE A 52 10.59 2.33 -5.04
N VAL A 53 10.52 3.42 -4.27
CA VAL A 53 10.17 3.35 -2.84
C VAL A 53 8.71 2.92 -2.65
N ILE A 54 7.77 3.47 -3.43
CA ILE A 54 6.36 3.03 -3.39
C ILE A 54 6.24 1.55 -3.75
N THR A 55 6.98 1.07 -4.74
CA THR A 55 6.98 -0.35 -5.13
C THR A 55 7.53 -1.23 -4.00
N PHE A 56 8.60 -0.80 -3.34
CA PHE A 56 9.17 -1.51 -2.19
C PHE A 56 8.20 -1.54 -0.99
N VAL A 57 7.59 -0.40 -0.66
CA VAL A 57 6.58 -0.32 0.41
C VAL A 57 5.33 -1.13 0.05
N ALA A 58 4.93 -1.15 -1.23
CA ALA A 58 3.84 -2.00 -1.70
C ALA A 58 4.15 -3.49 -1.50
N LEU A 59 5.39 -3.93 -1.75
CA LEU A 59 5.83 -5.29 -1.43
C LEU A 59 5.76 -5.57 0.08
N VAL A 60 6.24 -4.64 0.92
CA VAL A 60 6.18 -4.76 2.39
C VAL A 60 4.73 -4.79 2.90
N ARG A 61 3.83 -4.00 2.32
CA ARG A 61 2.38 -4.03 2.58
C ARG A 61 1.81 -5.39 2.20
N VAL A 62 2.04 -5.86 0.98
CA VAL A 62 1.51 -7.15 0.51
C VAL A 62 2.00 -8.26 1.42
N TYR A 63 3.27 -8.21 1.81
CA TYR A 63 3.84 -9.12 2.80
C TYR A 63 3.18 -8.97 4.19
N SER A 64 2.96 -7.75 4.68
CA SER A 64 2.31 -7.48 5.97
C SER A 64 0.84 -7.91 5.99
N ILE A 65 0.11 -7.70 4.90
CA ILE A 65 -1.27 -8.20 4.72
C ILE A 65 -1.24 -9.72 4.71
N ARG A 66 -0.36 -10.36 3.95
CA ARG A 66 -0.23 -11.83 3.89
C ARG A 66 0.16 -12.44 5.24
N VAL A 67 1.04 -11.77 5.98
CA VAL A 67 1.45 -12.15 7.34
C VAL A 67 0.33 -11.91 8.35
N ARG A 68 -0.43 -10.82 8.26
CA ARG A 68 -1.54 -10.54 9.17
C ARG A 68 -2.74 -11.46 8.91
N PHE A 69 -3.03 -11.79 7.65
CA PHE A 69 -3.98 -12.85 7.29
C PHE A 69 -3.50 -14.24 7.76
N SER A 70 -2.22 -14.58 7.60
CA SER A 70 -1.67 -15.83 8.16
C SER A 70 -1.71 -15.88 9.69
N ARG A 71 -1.54 -14.73 10.38
CA ARG A 71 -1.65 -14.65 11.85
C ARG A 71 -3.09 -14.72 12.34
N LEU A 72 -4.05 -14.15 11.62
CA LEU A 72 -5.48 -14.31 11.92
C LEU A 72 -5.91 -15.78 11.76
N SER A 73 -5.43 -16.48 10.72
CA SER A 73 -5.69 -17.92 10.55
C SER A 73 -5.06 -18.81 11.64
N LYS A 74 -3.99 -18.36 12.31
CA LYS A 74 -3.39 -19.08 13.45
C LYS A 74 -4.09 -18.84 14.79
N ARG A 75 -5.04 -17.90 14.88
CA ARG A 75 -5.80 -17.64 16.11
C ARG A 75 -7.07 -18.48 16.23
N ASP A 76 -7.38 -19.28 15.20
CA ASP A 76 -8.48 -20.24 15.11
C ASP A 76 -8.02 -21.71 15.30
N LYS A 77 -6.84 -21.94 15.89
CA LYS A 77 -6.39 -23.27 16.30
C LYS A 77 -6.08 -23.32 17.79
#